data_AF-A0A919XK11-F1
#
_entry.id   AF-A0A919XK11-F1
#
_cell.length_a   1.000
_cell.length_b   1.000
_cell.length_c   1.000
_cell.angle_alpha   90.00
_cell.angle_beta   90.00
_cell.angle_gamma   90.00
#
_symmetry.space_group_name_H-M   'P 1'
#
loop_
_entity.id
_entity.type
_entity.pdbx_description
1 polymer ?
#
loop_
_entity_poly.entity_id
_entity_poly.type
_entity_poly.pdbx_seq_one_letter_code
_entity_poly.pdbx_strand_id
1 'polypeptide(L)'
;MLYAVKGNKQLKIQETEKASYLNLGYDIAEERDGKLVPLELSPSKTVPYAQYEVLQRENTELKEKLEAAGSQEQVETLQKENKSLKEKLAEANKKLKEVGKE
;
A
#
# COMPACT_ATOMS: atom_id res chain seq x y z
N MET A 1 19.87 -9.61 -11.31
CA MET A 1 21.13 -8.85 -11.47
C MET A 1 20.91 -7.42 -11.00
N LEU A 2 21.94 -6.77 -10.44
CA LEU A 2 21.81 -5.40 -9.93
C LEU A 2 22.41 -4.37 -10.87
N TYR A 3 21.79 -3.20 -10.90
CA TYR A 3 22.16 -2.10 -11.75
C TYR A 3 22.11 -0.79 -10.97
N ALA A 4 23.15 0.03 -11.10
CA ALA A 4 23.15 1.42 -10.69
C ALA A 4 22.62 2.30 -11.84
N VAL A 5 21.59 3.08 -11.57
CA VAL A 5 20.86 3.89 -12.56
C VAL A 5 20.93 5.37 -12.19
N LYS A 6 21.34 6.22 -13.13
CA LYS A 6 21.32 7.69 -12.97
C LYS A 6 21.01 8.34 -14.31
N GLY A 7 19.78 8.83 -14.46
CA GLY A 7 19.27 9.32 -15.74
C GLY A 7 19.26 8.20 -16.79
N ASN A 8 19.95 8.40 -17.92
CA ASN A 8 20.09 7.42 -18.99
C ASN A 8 21.26 6.43 -18.79
N LYS A 9 22.06 6.58 -17.72
CA LYS A 9 23.16 5.67 -17.42
C LYS A 9 22.68 4.49 -16.59
N GLN A 10 23.07 3.28 -17.00
CA GLN A 10 22.82 2.03 -16.30
C GLN A 10 24.14 1.25 -16.24
N LEU A 11 24.58 0.91 -15.04
CA LEU A 11 25.82 0.17 -14.80
C LEU A 11 25.49 -1.10 -14.04
N LYS A 12 25.93 -2.24 -14.55
CA LYS A 12 25.81 -3.50 -13.81
C LYS A 12 26.77 -3.48 -12.63
N ILE A 13 26.26 -3.75 -11.43
CA ILE A 13 27.04 -3.67 -10.18
C ILE A 13 26.85 -4.93 -9.33
N GLN A 14 27.76 -5.14 -8.39
CA GLN A 14 27.63 -6.13 -7.33
C GLN A 14 27.03 -5.53 -6.04
N GLU A 15 26.60 -6.39 -5.12
CA GLU A 15 26.01 -5.93 -3.85
C GLU A 15 26.96 -5.10 -3.00
N THR A 16 28.26 -5.43 -3.04
CA THR A 16 29.31 -4.70 -2.32
C THR A 16 29.50 -3.28 -2.83
N GLU A 17 29.09 -3.00 -4.07
CA GLU A 17 29.26 -1.69 -4.71
C GLU A 17 28.07 -0.76 -4.48
N LYS A 18 26.93 -1.28 -3.97
CA LYS A 18 25.69 -0.53 -3.75
C LYS A 18 25.93 0.80 -3.03
N ALA A 19 26.58 0.73 -1.86
CA ALA A 19 26.83 1.89 -1.01
C ALA A 19 27.62 2.99 -1.72
N SER A 20 28.63 2.62 -2.51
CA SER A 20 29.43 3.58 -3.27
C SER A 20 28.58 4.29 -4.33
N TYR A 21 27.78 3.54 -5.09
CA TYR A 21 26.94 4.12 -6.14
C TYR A 21 25.79 4.98 -5.59
N LEU A 22 25.20 4.59 -4.46
CA LEU A 22 24.18 5.40 -3.77
C LEU A 22 24.73 6.77 -3.34
N ASN A 23 25.92 6.79 -2.75
CA ASN A 23 26.63 8.02 -2.37
C ASN A 23 26.99 8.89 -3.59
N LEU A 24 27.20 8.28 -4.76
CA LEU A 24 27.45 9.00 -6.02
C LEU A 24 26.16 9.52 -6.70
N GLY A 25 25.00 9.30 -6.10
CA GLY A 25 23.73 9.77 -6.65
C GLY A 25 23.04 8.80 -7.60
N TYR A 26 23.43 7.51 -7.60
CA TYR A 26 22.75 6.48 -8.40
C TYR A 26 21.67 5.78 -7.59
N ASP A 27 20.57 5.44 -8.23
CA ASP A 27 19.58 4.52 -7.70
C ASP A 27 20.03 3.09 -7.97
N ILE A 28 19.73 2.16 -7.07
CA ILE A 28 19.97 0.73 -7.30
C ILE A 28 18.67 0.10 -7.79
N ALA A 29 18.74 -0.59 -8.92
CA ALA A 29 17.65 -1.37 -9.49
C ALA A 29 18.05 -2.83 -9.63
N GLU A 30 17.07 -3.72 -9.55
CA GLU A 30 17.20 -5.14 -9.80
C GLU A 30 16.49 -5.51 -11.10
N GLU A 31 17.14 -6.29 -11.94
CA GLU A 31 16.51 -6.86 -13.13
C GLU A 31 15.61 -8.04 -12.75
N ARG A 32 14.31 -7.87 -12.96
CA ARG A 32 13.29 -8.93 -12.90
C ARG A 32 12.53 -8.95 -14.21
N ASP A 33 12.41 -10.14 -14.82
CA ASP A 33 11.66 -10.35 -16.06
C ASP A 33 12.08 -9.39 -17.20
N GLY A 34 13.38 -9.13 -17.32
CA GLY A 34 13.95 -8.22 -18.34
C GLY A 34 13.63 -6.74 -18.11
N LYS A 35 13.12 -6.36 -16.93
CA LYS A 35 12.84 -4.98 -16.54
C LYS A 35 13.65 -4.60 -15.31
N LEU A 36 14.17 -3.37 -15.29
CA LEU A 36 14.82 -2.80 -14.12
C LEU A 36 13.77 -2.30 -13.13
N VAL A 37 13.68 -2.94 -11.98
CA VAL A 37 12.82 -2.57 -10.86
C VAL A 37 13.66 -1.81 -9.83
N PRO A 38 13.34 -0.55 -9.49
CA PRO A 38 14.07 0.19 -8.47
C PRO A 38 13.98 -0.53 -7.11
N LEU A 39 15.14 -0.77 -6.51
CA LEU A 39 15.30 -1.42 -5.22
C LEU A 39 15.64 -0.40 -4.13
N GLU A 40 16.54 0.53 -4.41
CA GLU A 40 16.98 1.55 -3.44
C GLU A 40 17.21 2.90 -4.15
N LEU A 41 16.74 3.98 -3.54
CA LEU A 41 16.89 5.34 -4.08
C LEU A 41 18.11 6.01 -3.48
N SER A 42 18.82 6.82 -4.27
CA SER A 42 19.95 7.58 -3.75
C SER A 42 19.51 8.57 -2.65
N PRO A 43 20.26 8.71 -1.55
CA PRO A 43 20.00 9.71 -0.50
C PRO A 43 20.11 11.16 -1.01
N SER A 44 20.74 11.38 -2.18
CA SER A 44 20.80 12.71 -2.81
C SER A 44 19.50 13.11 -3.49
N LYS A 45 18.51 12.20 -3.63
CA LYS A 45 17.20 12.56 -4.18
C LYS A 45 16.41 13.33 -3.14
N THR A 46 16.12 14.58 -3.46
CA THR A 46 15.23 15.43 -2.71
C THR A 46 13.88 15.51 -3.40
N VAL A 47 12.82 15.59 -2.60
CA VAL A 47 11.48 15.96 -3.08
C VAL A 47 11.29 17.47 -2.88
N PRO A 48 10.67 18.19 -3.83
CA PRO A 48 10.33 19.59 -3.61
C PRO A 48 9.43 19.74 -2.37
N TYR A 49 9.73 20.72 -1.52
CA TYR A 49 9.00 20.92 -0.26
C TYR A 49 7.48 21.05 -0.45
N ALA A 50 7.05 21.76 -1.49
CA ALA A 50 5.63 21.91 -1.83
C ALA A 50 4.92 20.57 -2.09
N GLN A 51 5.59 19.60 -2.73
CA GLN A 51 5.01 18.26 -2.94
C GLN A 51 4.95 17.46 -1.64
N TYR A 52 5.97 17.61 -0.80
CA TYR A 52 5.99 17.01 0.54
C TYR A 52 4.85 17.56 1.42
N GLU A 53 4.61 18.87 1.42
CA GLU A 53 3.52 19.47 2.20
C GLU A 53 2.13 18.98 1.76
N VAL A 54 1.90 18.86 0.45
CA VAL A 54 0.64 18.32 -0.09
C VAL A 54 0.46 16.87 0.37
N LEU A 55 1.48 16.03 0.17
CA LEU A 55 1.44 14.62 0.58
C LEU A 55 1.27 14.46 2.10
N GLN A 56 1.89 15.33 2.88
CA GLN A 56 1.79 15.30 4.34
C GLN A 56 0.38 15.66 4.79
N ARG A 57 -0.26 16.66 4.16
CA ARG A 57 -1.65 17.05 4.43
C ARG A 57 -2.63 15.95 4.04
N GLU A 58 -2.45 15.33 2.88
CA GLU A 58 -3.29 14.20 2.47
C GLU A 58 -3.12 13.01 3.43
N ASN A 59 -1.90 12.71 3.87
CA ASN A 59 -1.66 11.66 4.86
C ASN A 59 -2.33 11.96 6.21
N THR A 60 -2.26 13.20 6.69
CA THR A 60 -2.92 13.57 7.94
C THR A 60 -4.43 13.46 7.78
N GLU A 61 -5.00 13.98 6.69
CA GLU A 61 -6.44 13.92 6.45
C GLU A 61 -6.93 12.48 6.29
N LEU A 62 -6.17 11.61 5.61
CA LEU A 62 -6.50 10.19 5.48
C LEU A 62 -6.38 9.45 6.82
N LYS A 63 -5.37 9.76 7.63
CA LYS A 63 -5.25 9.19 8.98
C LYS A 63 -6.38 9.65 9.88
N GLU A 64 -6.75 10.93 9.85
CA GLU A 64 -7.89 11.46 10.60
C GLU A 64 -9.20 10.84 10.12
N LYS A 65 -9.38 10.63 8.81
CA LYS A 65 -10.53 9.91 8.26
C LYS A 65 -10.56 8.43 8.68
N LEU A 66 -9.41 7.77 8.78
CA LEU A 66 -9.32 6.38 9.25
C LEU A 66 -9.62 6.28 10.75
N GLU A 67 -9.09 7.20 11.56
CA GLU A 67 -9.39 7.28 12.99
C GLU A 67 -10.88 7.63 13.23
N ALA A 68 -11.43 8.58 12.47
CA ALA A 68 -12.83 8.97 12.55
C ALA A 68 -13.80 7.92 11.99
N ALA A 69 -13.36 7.10 11.02
CA ALA A 69 -14.12 5.96 10.51
C ALA A 69 -14.15 4.76 11.49
N GLY A 70 -13.52 4.89 12.66
CA GLY A 70 -13.37 3.85 13.65
C GLY A 70 -12.17 2.97 13.31
N SER A 71 -11.39 2.59 14.32
CA SER A 71 -10.25 1.68 14.17
C SER A 71 -10.58 0.54 13.21
N GLN A 72 -9.62 0.11 12.41
CA GLN A 72 -9.80 -1.00 11.46
C GLN A 72 -10.44 -2.24 12.12
N GLU A 73 -10.16 -2.48 13.41
CA GLU A 73 -10.84 -3.47 14.25
C GLU A 73 -12.36 -3.23 14.38
N GLN A 74 -12.80 -2.00 14.59
CA GLN A 74 -14.21 -1.65 14.74
C GLN A 74 -14.96 -1.80 13.41
N VAL A 75 -14.31 -1.45 12.29
CA VAL A 75 -14.85 -1.70 10.94
C VAL A 75 -14.97 -3.21 10.68
N GLU A 76 -13.95 -4.00 11.00
CA GLU A 76 -14.01 -5.47 10.87
C GLU A 76 -15.07 -6.10 11.78
N THR A 77 -15.24 -5.58 12.99
CA THR A 77 -16.24 -6.08 13.94
C THR A 77 -17.66 -5.79 13.45
N LEU A 78 -17.92 -4.55 13.01
CA LEU A 78 -19.21 -4.15 12.45
C LEU A 78 -19.52 -4.88 11.12
N GLN A 79 -18.51 -5.21 10.31
CA GLN A 79 -18.70 -6.02 9.11
C GLN A 79 -19.06 -7.48 9.43
N LYS A 80 -18.40 -8.10 10.41
CA LYS A 80 -18.73 -9.46 10.89
C LYS A 80 -20.14 -9.53 11.47
N GLU A 81 -20.51 -8.53 12.27
CA GLU A 81 -21.84 -8.45 12.86
C GLU A 81 -22.93 -8.25 11.79
N ASN A 82 -22.69 -7.37 10.81
CA ASN A 82 -23.59 -7.19 9.65
C ASN A 82 -23.79 -8.48 8.84
N LYS A 83 -22.73 -9.29 8.66
CA LYS A 83 -22.83 -10.58 7.96
C LYS A 83 -23.71 -11.56 8.73
N SER A 84 -23.47 -11.71 10.03
CA SER A 84 -24.26 -12.61 10.88
C SER A 84 -25.74 -12.21 10.96
N LEU A 85 -26.03 -10.91 11.04
CA LEU A 85 -27.39 -10.39 11.06
C LEU A 85 -28.13 -10.64 9.74
N LYS A 86 -27.44 -10.50 8.59
CA LYS A 86 -28.01 -10.83 7.28
C LYS A 86 -28.33 -12.31 7.14
N GLU A 87 -27.47 -13.20 7.64
CA GLU A 87 -27.71 -14.65 7.61
C GLU A 87 -28.90 -15.04 8.51
N LYS A 88 -28.99 -14.47 9.71
CA LYS A 88 -30.15 -14.67 10.61
C LYS A 88 -31.45 -14.13 10.00
N LEU A 89 -31.40 -12.98 9.33
CA LEU A 89 -32.55 -12.43 8.60
C LEU A 89 -32.97 -13.34 7.45
N ALA A 90 -32.02 -13.91 6.70
CA ALA A 90 -32.32 -14.84 5.61
C ALA A 90 -32.98 -16.12 6.15
N GLU A 91 -32.49 -16.65 7.26
CA GLU A 91 -33.06 -17.84 7.90
C GLU A 91 -34.45 -17.57 8.49
N ALA A 92 -34.63 -16.44 9.17
CA ALA A 92 -35.94 -16.02 9.69
C ALA A 92 -36.97 -15.82 8.57
N ASN A 93 -36.56 -15.20 7.45
CA ASN A 93 -37.43 -15.03 6.28
C ASN A 93 -37.76 -16.36 5.59
N LYS A 94 -36.86 -17.34 5.62
CA LYS A 94 -37.12 -18.69 5.11
C LYS A 94 -38.16 -19.41 5.99
N LYS A 95 -37.99 -19.37 7.31
CA LYS A 95 -38.94 -19.93 8.29
C LYS A 95 -40.34 -19.29 8.17
N LEU A 96 -40.42 -17.97 8.00
CA LEU A 96 -41.69 -17.27 7.78
C LEU A 96 -42.43 -17.69 6.50
N LYS A 97 -41.69 -18.02 5.43
CA LYS A 97 -42.28 -18.52 4.16
C LYS A 97 -42.76 -19.96 4.26
N GLU A 98 -42.19 -20.75 5.16
CA GLU A 98 -42.61 -22.12 5.43
C GLU A 98 -43.84 -22.15 6.35
N VAL A 99 -43.91 -21.27 7.35
CA VAL A 99 -45.07 -21.14 8.27
C VAL A 99 -46.29 -20.51 7.60
N GLY A 100 -46.13 -19.66 6.58
CA GLY A 100 -47.25 -19.06 5.83
C GLY A 100 -47.83 -19.94 4.71
N LYS A 101 -47.38 -21.20 4.59
CA LYS A 101 -47.83 -22.16 3.58
C LYS A 101 -48.69 -23.32 4.13
N GLU A 102 -48.98 -23.32 5.43
CA GLU A 102 -49.94 -24.22 6.07
C GLU A 102 -51.35 -23.59 6.17
#